data_AF-A0A537SLZ0-F1
#
_entry.id   AF-A0A537SLZ0-F1
#
_cell.length_a   1.000
_cell.length_b   1.000
_cell.length_c   1.000
_cell.angle_alpha   90.00
_cell.angle_beta   90.00
_cell.angle_gamma   90.00
#
_symmetry.space_group_name_H-M   'P 1'
#
loop_
_entity.id
_entity.type
_entity.pdbx_description
1 polymer ?
#
loop_
_entity_poly.entity_id
_entity_poly.type
_entity_poly.pdbx_seq_one_letter_code
_entity_poly.pdbx_strand_id
1 'polypeptide(L)'
;MFDKSGRVWLAANVRGPDNPAFCKKGSDHPSAKVLPIERAGRQAAVLDPKTMKYTFIDTCFGTHHPQFGYDADNTLWFSGTGPVAGWLNTKMFDATGDAAKSQGWSPFVLDTNGNGKRDEYVEPDQAIDAGKDKRIVPGSGPYAVMPHPSDGSVWYTVGVFAGPAGFLRFDPATGLSEVYHLPKSGYGIRGGDIDKNGVVWGSASNGSLVSFDRRKCKAPLNGPNATGDHCPEGFTFYRYPGPGFEGEPTSAEGSYYTWVDQHNTLGLGEDVPISTANLNDGFVALKDGQMVMLRIPYPIGFYAKGLDGRIDDPNAGWKGRGLWSTNGDRTPWLMEGGKGSKPRAVHIQLRPDPLAH
;
A
#
# COMPACT_ATOMS: atom_id res chain seq x y z
N MET A 1 -6.43 8.07 5.12
CA MET A 1 -6.94 8.29 3.75
C MET A 1 -8.14 9.21 3.82
N PHE A 2 -8.25 10.19 2.93
CA PHE A 2 -9.45 11.03 2.82
C PHE A 2 -10.44 10.41 1.83
N ASP A 3 -11.74 10.54 2.11
CA ASP A 3 -12.76 10.29 1.09
C ASP A 3 -13.18 11.58 0.37
N LYS A 4 -14.01 11.43 -0.66
CA LYS A 4 -14.54 12.55 -1.46
C LYS A 4 -15.35 13.58 -0.67
N SER A 5 -15.83 13.23 0.52
CA SER A 5 -16.58 14.12 1.42
C SER A 5 -15.66 14.85 2.41
N GLY A 6 -14.36 14.55 2.40
CA GLY A 6 -13.35 15.10 3.30
C GLY A 6 -13.27 14.39 4.64
N ARG A 7 -13.86 13.19 4.80
CA ARG A 7 -13.73 12.40 6.03
C ARG A 7 -12.41 11.63 6.05
N VAL A 8 -11.87 11.39 7.25
CA VAL A 8 -10.59 10.71 7.45
C VAL A 8 -10.82 9.26 7.86
N TRP A 9 -10.39 8.33 7.01
CA TRP A 9 -10.43 6.89 7.25
C TRP A 9 -9.11 6.39 7.84
N LEU A 10 -9.24 5.60 8.91
CA LEU A 10 -8.17 5.24 9.83
C LEU A 10 -8.26 3.74 10.21
N ALA A 11 -7.12 3.16 10.57
CA ALA A 11 -7.05 1.88 11.27
C ALA A 11 -6.94 2.12 12.78
N ALA A 12 -7.87 1.59 13.57
CA ALA A 12 -7.97 1.78 15.02
C ALA A 12 -8.46 0.51 15.73
N ASN A 13 -8.07 0.30 16.98
CA ASN A 13 -8.67 -0.77 17.79
C ASN A 13 -10.05 -0.29 18.27
N VAL A 14 -11.13 -0.87 17.74
CA VAL A 14 -12.50 -0.51 18.14
C VAL A 14 -13.10 -1.52 19.12
N ARG A 15 -12.50 -2.72 19.20
CA ARG A 15 -12.85 -3.77 20.16
C ARG A 15 -11.63 -4.62 20.51
N GLY A 16 -11.84 -5.59 21.41
CA GLY A 16 -10.88 -6.66 21.69
C GLY A 16 -10.66 -7.60 20.49
N PRO A 17 -9.66 -8.49 20.55
CA PRO A 17 -9.21 -9.26 19.39
C PRO A 17 -10.21 -10.29 18.89
N ASP A 18 -11.17 -10.74 19.71
CA ASP A 18 -12.14 -11.76 19.32
C ASP A 18 -13.19 -11.20 18.37
N ASN A 19 -13.38 -11.87 17.23
CA ASN A 19 -14.33 -11.43 16.23
C ASN A 19 -15.79 -11.73 16.62
N PRO A 20 -16.74 -10.91 16.14
CA PRO A 20 -18.17 -11.20 16.31
C PRO A 20 -18.57 -12.48 15.55
N ALA A 21 -19.70 -13.08 15.94
CA ALA A 21 -20.14 -14.37 15.41
C ALA A 21 -20.29 -14.39 13.88
N PHE A 22 -20.66 -13.26 13.26
CA PHE A 22 -20.83 -13.19 11.80
C PHE A 22 -19.51 -13.31 11.01
N CYS A 23 -18.35 -13.17 11.66
CA CYS A 23 -17.04 -13.40 11.04
C CYS A 23 -16.57 -14.87 11.12
N LYS A 24 -17.21 -15.66 11.99
CA LYS A 24 -16.72 -16.97 12.43
C LYS A 24 -17.41 -18.11 11.70
N LYS A 25 -16.89 -19.32 11.90
CA LYS A 25 -17.46 -20.54 11.31
C LYS A 25 -18.93 -20.69 11.71
N GLY A 26 -19.77 -21.04 10.74
CA GLY A 26 -21.23 -21.18 10.93
C GLY A 26 -22.03 -19.91 10.64
N SER A 27 -21.37 -18.80 10.31
CA SER A 27 -22.02 -17.57 9.84
C SER A 27 -22.58 -17.69 8.43
N ASP A 28 -23.64 -16.94 8.15
CA ASP A 28 -24.20 -16.78 6.81
C ASP A 28 -23.47 -15.77 5.92
N HIS A 29 -22.53 -15.00 6.49
CA HIS A 29 -21.75 -14.02 5.75
C HIS A 29 -20.94 -14.71 4.63
N PRO A 30 -21.05 -14.28 3.36
CA PRO A 30 -20.41 -14.94 2.23
C PRO A 30 -18.91 -15.21 2.43
N SER A 31 -18.16 -14.21 2.89
CA SER A 31 -16.72 -14.37 3.18
C SER A 31 -16.41 -15.33 4.33
N ALA A 32 -17.28 -15.42 5.35
CA ALA A 32 -17.08 -16.32 6.49
C ALA A 32 -17.35 -17.78 6.11
N LYS A 33 -18.18 -18.03 5.09
CA LYS A 33 -18.37 -19.37 4.50
C LYS A 33 -17.12 -19.86 3.77
N VAL A 34 -16.34 -18.94 3.18
CA VAL A 34 -15.09 -19.26 2.47
C VAL A 34 -13.91 -19.39 3.42
N LEU A 35 -13.67 -18.37 4.25
CA LEU A 35 -12.59 -18.39 5.24
C LEU A 35 -13.04 -17.64 6.51
N PRO A 36 -13.53 -18.34 7.54
CA PRO A 36 -13.89 -17.70 8.81
C PRO A 36 -12.65 -17.14 9.52
N ILE A 37 -12.81 -15.99 10.17
CA ILE A 37 -11.73 -15.32 10.91
C ILE A 37 -12.15 -15.22 12.37
N GLU A 38 -11.40 -15.88 13.24
CA GLU A 38 -11.72 -15.93 14.68
C GLU A 38 -11.29 -14.66 15.42
N ARG A 39 -10.20 -14.02 14.97
CA ARG A 39 -9.59 -12.88 15.63
C ARG A 39 -9.07 -11.84 14.63
N ALA A 40 -9.16 -10.56 15.00
CA ALA A 40 -8.62 -9.44 14.23
C ALA A 40 -7.91 -8.44 15.14
N GLY A 41 -6.96 -7.70 14.57
CA GLY A 41 -6.22 -6.63 15.25
C GLY A 41 -6.98 -5.30 15.25
N ARG A 42 -6.45 -4.30 14.54
CA ARG A 42 -7.13 -3.00 14.30
C ARG A 42 -8.30 -3.18 13.33
N GLN A 43 -9.41 -2.49 13.57
CA GLN A 43 -10.54 -2.35 12.65
C GLN A 43 -10.54 -0.96 11.99
N ALA A 44 -11.55 -0.69 11.16
CA ALA A 44 -11.72 0.62 10.54
C ALA A 44 -12.42 1.63 11.46
N ALA A 45 -12.01 2.89 11.35
CA ALA A 45 -12.70 4.03 11.93
C ALA A 45 -12.71 5.19 10.94
N VAL A 46 -13.75 6.02 11.00
CA VAL A 46 -13.85 7.24 10.21
C VAL A 46 -14.09 8.43 11.14
N LEU A 47 -13.31 9.49 10.94
CA LEU A 47 -13.49 10.80 11.57
C LEU A 47 -14.10 11.75 10.55
N ASP A 48 -15.19 12.41 10.90
CA ASP A 48 -15.69 13.59 10.18
C ASP A 48 -15.07 14.86 10.79
N PRO A 49 -14.15 15.56 10.09
CA PRO A 49 -13.52 16.76 10.62
C PRO A 49 -14.47 17.94 10.83
N LYS A 50 -15.64 17.96 10.18
CA LYS A 50 -16.63 19.04 10.34
C LYS A 50 -17.34 18.96 11.69
N THR A 51 -17.61 17.74 12.14
CA THR A 51 -18.35 17.47 13.38
C THR A 51 -17.46 16.94 14.50
N MET A 52 -16.21 16.59 14.18
CA MET A 52 -15.26 15.88 15.05
C MET A 52 -15.79 14.55 15.59
N LYS A 53 -16.78 13.97 14.92
CA LYS A 53 -17.39 12.69 15.31
C LYS A 53 -16.61 11.52 14.73
N TYR A 54 -16.31 10.55 15.58
CA TYR A 54 -15.82 9.23 15.16
C TYR A 54 -16.99 8.27 14.94
N THR A 55 -16.90 7.48 13.87
CA THR A 55 -17.71 6.29 13.64
C THR A 55 -16.78 5.09 13.58
N PHE A 56 -17.05 4.09 14.41
CA PHE A 56 -16.27 2.86 14.49
C PHE A 56 -16.93 1.75 13.69
N ILE A 57 -16.14 1.00 12.92
CA ILE A 57 -16.64 0.02 11.96
C ILE A 57 -16.00 -1.32 12.29
N ASP A 58 -16.80 -2.27 12.74
CA ASP A 58 -16.31 -3.57 13.19
C ASP A 58 -15.98 -4.49 12.01
N THR A 59 -14.75 -4.40 11.50
CA THR A 59 -14.24 -5.28 10.43
C THR A 59 -13.79 -6.63 10.99
N CYS A 60 -14.07 -7.71 10.25
CA CYS A 60 -13.67 -9.08 10.57
C CYS A 60 -12.17 -9.34 10.34
N PHE A 61 -11.52 -8.51 9.54
CA PHE A 61 -10.08 -8.58 9.25
C PHE A 61 -9.33 -7.42 9.92
N GLY A 62 -8.02 -7.60 10.11
CA GLY A 62 -7.14 -6.54 10.59
C GLY A 62 -6.96 -5.42 9.54
N THR A 63 -6.65 -4.21 9.98
CA THR A 63 -6.46 -3.06 9.09
C THR A 63 -5.14 -2.35 9.38
N HIS A 64 -4.56 -1.77 8.33
CA HIS A 64 -3.38 -0.91 8.44
C HIS A 64 -3.46 0.28 7.47
N HIS A 65 -2.93 0.16 6.25
CA HIS A 65 -3.05 1.22 5.25
C HIS A 65 -4.39 1.07 4.53
N PRO A 66 -5.22 2.13 4.45
CA PRO A 66 -6.43 2.14 3.65
C PRO A 66 -6.22 2.88 2.32
N GLN A 67 -6.80 2.38 1.23
CA GLN A 67 -6.82 3.06 -0.07
C GLN A 67 -8.15 2.83 -0.80
N PHE A 68 -8.71 3.90 -1.38
CA PHE A 68 -9.96 3.81 -2.14
C PHE A 68 -9.73 3.21 -3.51
N GLY A 69 -10.64 2.32 -3.92
CA GLY A 69 -10.74 1.79 -5.27
C GLY A 69 -11.41 2.77 -6.23
N TYR A 70 -11.20 2.53 -7.52
CA TYR A 70 -11.72 3.34 -8.62
C TYR A 70 -13.06 2.76 -9.11
N ASP A 71 -14.01 2.56 -8.19
CA ASP A 71 -15.30 1.93 -8.44
C ASP A 71 -16.49 2.79 -7.95
N ALA A 72 -17.70 2.43 -8.40
CA ALA A 72 -18.93 3.15 -8.08
C ALA A 72 -19.38 3.00 -6.61
N ASP A 73 -18.83 2.02 -5.90
CA ASP A 73 -19.11 1.74 -4.49
C ASP A 73 -18.21 2.53 -3.55
N ASN A 74 -17.18 3.19 -4.07
CA ASN A 74 -16.10 3.82 -3.31
C ASN A 74 -15.52 2.77 -2.33
N THR A 75 -15.21 1.59 -2.84
CA THR A 75 -14.67 0.50 -2.02
C THR A 75 -13.37 0.93 -1.35
N LEU A 76 -13.29 0.79 -0.04
CA LEU A 76 -12.08 1.05 0.73
C LEU A 76 -11.36 -0.28 0.96
N TRP A 77 -10.19 -0.43 0.36
CA TRP A 77 -9.32 -1.59 0.51
C TRP A 77 -8.33 -1.36 1.65
N PHE A 78 -7.97 -2.44 2.35
CA PHE A 78 -7.05 -2.39 3.48
C PHE A 78 -5.88 -3.35 3.30
N SER A 79 -4.71 -2.95 3.79
CA SER A 79 -3.60 -3.85 4.13
C SER A 79 -3.63 -4.22 5.62
N GLY A 80 -2.66 -5.03 6.09
CA GLY A 80 -2.64 -5.52 7.48
C GLY A 80 -3.77 -6.49 7.80
N THR A 81 -4.40 -7.02 6.76
CA THR A 81 -5.56 -7.92 6.76
C THR A 81 -5.21 -9.36 7.08
N GLY A 82 -3.91 -9.67 7.26
CA GLY A 82 -3.45 -11.02 7.50
C GLY A 82 -3.54 -11.88 6.24
N PRO A 83 -4.21 -13.04 6.26
CA PRO A 83 -4.20 -13.99 5.14
C PRO A 83 -5.24 -13.69 4.04
N VAL A 84 -5.85 -12.50 4.03
CA VAL A 84 -6.98 -12.17 3.14
C VAL A 84 -6.84 -10.81 2.47
N ALA A 85 -7.43 -10.64 1.30
CA ALA A 85 -7.82 -9.33 0.78
C ALA A 85 -9.07 -8.88 1.55
N GLY A 86 -9.05 -7.69 2.17
CA GLY A 86 -10.17 -7.18 2.96
C GLY A 86 -10.61 -5.79 2.48
N TRP A 87 -11.93 -5.58 2.39
CA TRP A 87 -12.50 -4.34 1.89
C TRP A 87 -13.80 -3.94 2.59
N LEU A 88 -14.17 -2.67 2.41
CA LEU A 88 -15.42 -2.08 2.87
C LEU A 88 -16.08 -1.29 1.73
N ASN A 89 -17.30 -1.65 1.36
CA ASN A 89 -18.18 -0.84 0.52
C ASN A 89 -18.67 0.36 1.34
N THR A 90 -18.00 1.51 1.18
CA THR A 90 -18.29 2.69 1.99
C THR A 90 -19.64 3.31 1.66
N LYS A 91 -20.11 3.19 0.40
CA LYS A 91 -21.44 3.64 0.00
C LYS A 91 -22.56 2.87 0.69
N MET A 92 -22.43 1.54 0.79
CA MET A 92 -23.36 0.69 1.53
C MET A 92 -23.34 1.02 3.02
N PHE A 93 -22.14 1.23 3.58
CA PHE A 93 -21.99 1.58 4.98
C PHE A 93 -22.64 2.93 5.28
N ASP A 94 -22.41 3.93 4.45
CA ASP A 94 -23.01 5.26 4.61
C ASP A 94 -24.55 5.22 4.50
N ALA A 95 -25.09 4.34 3.64
CA ALA A 95 -26.53 4.21 3.45
C ALA A 95 -27.23 3.46 4.61
N THR A 96 -26.54 2.52 5.27
CA THR A 96 -27.18 1.55 6.18
C THR A 96 -26.65 1.56 7.60
N GLY A 97 -25.42 2.02 7.82
CA GLY A 97 -24.68 1.86 9.08
C GLY A 97 -24.31 0.40 9.40
N ASP A 98 -24.59 -0.55 8.51
CA ASP A 98 -24.41 -1.99 8.76
C ASP A 98 -23.00 -2.43 8.33
N ALA A 99 -22.10 -2.53 9.31
CA ALA A 99 -20.73 -2.96 9.07
C ALA A 99 -20.65 -4.40 8.51
N ALA A 100 -21.54 -5.30 8.93
CA ALA A 100 -21.51 -6.70 8.49
C ALA A 100 -21.90 -6.82 7.01
N LYS A 101 -22.91 -6.09 6.56
CA LYS A 101 -23.32 -6.08 5.14
C LYS A 101 -22.39 -5.30 4.23
N SER A 102 -21.61 -4.38 4.79
CA SER A 102 -20.77 -3.46 4.00
C SER A 102 -19.35 -3.96 3.79
N GLN A 103 -18.95 -5.07 4.41
CA GLN A 103 -17.57 -5.56 4.33
C GLN A 103 -17.48 -6.90 3.59
N GLY A 104 -16.29 -7.21 3.12
CA GLY A 104 -15.97 -8.51 2.56
C GLY A 104 -14.50 -8.83 2.69
N TRP A 105 -14.19 -10.11 2.63
CA TRP A 105 -12.82 -10.59 2.51
C TRP A 105 -12.74 -11.85 1.66
N SER A 106 -11.56 -12.10 1.10
CA SER A 106 -11.26 -13.30 0.32
C SER A 106 -9.84 -13.79 0.62
N PRO A 107 -9.61 -15.11 0.82
CA PRO A 107 -8.28 -15.67 0.92
C PRO A 107 -7.47 -15.48 -0.37
N PHE A 108 -6.17 -15.22 -0.22
CA PHE A 108 -5.24 -15.21 -1.35
C PHE A 108 -4.96 -16.62 -1.86
N VAL A 109 -5.18 -16.83 -3.16
CA VAL A 109 -5.05 -18.15 -3.79
C VAL A 109 -4.44 -18.04 -5.16
N LEU A 110 -3.43 -18.86 -5.40
CA LEU A 110 -2.80 -19.04 -6.68
C LEU A 110 -3.59 -20.06 -7.50
N ASP A 111 -3.81 -19.71 -8.76
CA ASP A 111 -4.36 -20.59 -9.80
C ASP A 111 -3.30 -21.61 -10.23
N THR A 112 -2.96 -22.55 -9.34
CA THR A 112 -1.89 -23.54 -9.59
C THR A 112 -2.31 -24.62 -10.59
N ASN A 113 -3.61 -24.83 -10.79
CA ASN A 113 -4.11 -25.73 -11.83
C ASN A 113 -4.15 -25.06 -13.22
N GLY A 114 -4.10 -23.72 -13.27
CA GLY A 114 -3.89 -22.91 -14.48
C GLY A 114 -5.15 -22.67 -15.32
N ASN A 115 -6.35 -22.90 -14.78
CA ASN A 115 -7.59 -22.84 -15.56
C ASN A 115 -8.30 -21.47 -15.55
N GLY A 116 -7.75 -20.50 -14.81
CA GLY A 116 -8.25 -19.13 -14.73
C GLY A 116 -9.51 -18.95 -13.89
N LYS A 117 -9.91 -19.96 -13.10
CA LYS A 117 -11.07 -19.93 -12.23
C LYS A 117 -10.68 -20.30 -10.82
N ARG A 118 -11.41 -19.75 -9.86
CA ARG A 118 -11.22 -20.08 -8.46
C ARG A 118 -11.89 -21.42 -8.14
N ASP A 119 -11.07 -22.42 -7.85
CA ASP A 119 -11.51 -23.78 -7.53
C ASP A 119 -11.31 -24.14 -6.05
N GLU A 120 -11.57 -25.42 -5.73
CA GLU A 120 -11.03 -26.02 -4.51
C GLU A 120 -9.52 -25.83 -4.47
N TYR A 121 -9.02 -25.47 -3.29
CA TYR A 121 -7.60 -25.24 -3.07
C TYR A 121 -7.04 -26.14 -1.97
N VAL A 122 -5.75 -26.43 -2.06
CA VAL A 122 -4.96 -26.95 -0.94
C VAL A 122 -4.54 -25.82 0.00
N GLU A 123 -4.33 -26.15 1.27
CA GLU A 123 -3.88 -25.21 2.30
C GLU A 123 -2.38 -24.85 2.14
N PRO A 124 -1.89 -23.74 2.72
CA PRO A 124 -0.53 -23.25 2.50
C PRO A 124 0.59 -24.26 2.82
N ASP A 125 0.39 -25.09 3.85
CA ASP A 125 1.31 -26.12 4.33
C ASP A 125 1.24 -27.44 3.53
N GLN A 126 0.29 -27.56 2.61
CA GLN A 126 0.11 -28.74 1.77
C GLN A 126 0.87 -28.61 0.44
N ALA A 127 1.27 -29.74 -0.15
CA ALA A 127 1.91 -29.77 -1.46
C ALA A 127 0.94 -29.28 -2.56
N ILE A 128 1.49 -28.73 -3.65
CA ILE A 128 0.68 -28.38 -4.83
C ILE A 128 0.04 -29.65 -5.39
N ASP A 129 -1.25 -29.56 -5.70
CA ASP A 129 -2.04 -30.60 -6.35
C ASP A 129 -2.41 -30.12 -7.77
N ALA A 130 -2.19 -30.96 -8.78
CA ALA A 130 -2.40 -30.59 -10.18
C ALA A 130 -3.88 -30.31 -10.53
N GLY A 131 -4.83 -30.82 -9.73
CA GLY A 131 -6.26 -30.59 -9.92
C GLY A 131 -6.83 -29.46 -9.06
N LYS A 132 -6.01 -28.79 -8.24
CA LYS A 132 -6.47 -27.78 -7.28
C LYS A 132 -5.66 -26.50 -7.35
N ASP A 133 -6.29 -25.44 -6.88
CA ASP A 133 -5.63 -24.19 -6.57
C ASP A 133 -4.77 -24.31 -5.30
N LYS A 134 -3.97 -23.29 -5.00
CA LYS A 134 -3.19 -23.24 -3.75
C LYS A 134 -3.43 -21.96 -2.97
N ARG A 135 -3.93 -22.09 -1.74
CA ARG A 135 -3.97 -20.97 -0.80
C ARG A 135 -2.59 -20.61 -0.31
N ILE A 136 -2.35 -19.31 -0.20
CA ILE A 136 -1.08 -18.76 0.26
C ILE A 136 -1.29 -17.80 1.43
N VAL A 137 -0.22 -17.65 2.21
CA VAL A 137 -0.04 -16.54 3.15
C VAL A 137 1.27 -15.86 2.74
N PRO A 138 1.22 -14.76 1.97
CA PRO A 138 2.41 -14.19 1.34
C PRO A 138 3.28 -13.48 2.38
N GLY A 139 4.31 -14.20 2.86
CA GLY A 139 5.20 -13.74 3.94
C GLY A 139 4.42 -13.32 5.19
N SER A 140 4.72 -12.14 5.73
CA SER A 140 4.00 -11.53 6.85
C SER A 140 2.64 -10.92 6.48
N GLY A 141 2.14 -11.17 5.27
CA GLY A 141 0.90 -10.61 4.74
C GLY A 141 1.05 -9.20 4.14
N PRO A 142 -0.07 -8.59 3.71
CA PRO A 142 -0.09 -7.29 3.03
C PRO A 142 0.33 -6.12 3.92
N TYR A 143 1.13 -5.20 3.37
CA TYR A 143 1.60 -4.01 4.07
C TYR A 143 1.17 -2.70 3.40
N ALA A 144 1.47 -2.48 2.12
CA ALA A 144 0.81 -1.44 1.31
C ALA A 144 -0.45 -2.01 0.65
N VAL A 145 -1.37 -1.16 0.21
CA VAL A 145 -2.55 -1.54 -0.57
C VAL A 145 -2.76 -0.52 -1.69
N MET A 146 -2.99 -1.02 -2.90
CA MET A 146 -2.89 -0.26 -4.13
C MET A 146 -3.95 -0.77 -5.13
N PRO A 147 -5.21 -0.32 -5.02
CA PRO A 147 -6.23 -0.60 -6.02
C PRO A 147 -5.75 -0.09 -7.39
N HIS A 148 -5.84 -0.92 -8.40
CA HIS A 148 -5.42 -0.58 -9.75
C HIS A 148 -6.36 0.47 -10.35
N PRO A 149 -5.83 1.53 -11.00
CA PRO A 149 -6.67 2.64 -11.50
C PRO A 149 -7.72 2.25 -12.54
N SER A 150 -7.50 1.16 -13.28
CA SER A 150 -8.34 0.82 -14.44
C SER A 150 -8.80 -0.64 -14.60
N ASP A 151 -8.18 -1.63 -13.96
CA ASP A 151 -8.48 -3.06 -14.22
C ASP A 151 -9.23 -3.76 -13.07
N GLY A 152 -9.47 -3.06 -11.96
CA GLY A 152 -10.18 -3.57 -10.79
C GLY A 152 -9.36 -4.48 -9.87
N SER A 153 -8.12 -4.83 -10.24
CA SER A 153 -7.24 -5.61 -9.37
C SER A 153 -6.71 -4.77 -8.20
N VAL A 154 -6.25 -5.44 -7.16
CA VAL A 154 -5.71 -4.80 -5.96
C VAL A 154 -4.33 -5.35 -5.70
N TRP A 155 -3.36 -4.43 -5.63
CA TRP A 155 -1.98 -4.77 -5.39
C TRP A 155 -1.58 -4.49 -3.95
N TYR A 156 -0.61 -5.25 -3.46
CA TYR A 156 -0.05 -5.10 -2.12
C TYR A 156 1.46 -5.26 -2.18
N THR A 157 2.18 -4.62 -1.27
CA THR A 157 3.50 -5.11 -0.88
C THR A 157 3.33 -6.18 0.19
N VAL A 158 4.16 -7.22 0.17
CA VAL A 158 4.10 -8.38 1.08
C VAL A 158 5.48 -8.75 1.60
N GLY A 159 5.53 -9.54 2.67
CA GLY A 159 6.79 -10.03 3.24
C GLY A 159 7.65 -8.95 3.93
N VAL A 160 7.04 -7.85 4.35
CA VAL A 160 7.75 -6.70 4.96
C VAL A 160 8.44 -7.05 6.29
N PHE A 161 7.85 -7.96 7.07
CA PHE A 161 8.38 -8.34 8.39
C PHE A 161 8.94 -9.76 8.44
N ALA A 162 8.45 -10.66 7.59
CA ALA A 162 8.88 -12.06 7.54
C ALA A 162 8.49 -12.70 6.19
N GLY A 163 9.25 -13.70 5.77
CA GLY A 163 9.03 -14.43 4.52
C GLY A 163 9.45 -13.66 3.26
N PRO A 164 9.21 -14.22 2.06
CA PRO A 164 9.61 -13.60 0.81
C PRO A 164 8.94 -12.24 0.59
N ALA A 165 9.77 -11.22 0.33
CA ALA A 165 9.33 -9.87 0.06
C ALA A 165 8.98 -9.69 -1.43
N GLY A 166 7.94 -8.91 -1.72
CA GLY A 166 7.54 -8.66 -3.09
C GLY A 166 6.19 -7.98 -3.22
N PHE A 167 5.56 -8.19 -4.38
CA PHE A 167 4.23 -7.71 -4.69
C PHE A 167 3.23 -8.85 -4.76
N LEU A 168 2.00 -8.58 -4.35
CA LEU A 168 0.86 -9.49 -4.45
C LEU A 168 -0.24 -8.77 -5.23
N ARG A 169 -0.77 -9.42 -6.27
CA ARG A 169 -2.00 -8.99 -6.97
C ARG A 169 -3.16 -9.84 -6.50
N PHE A 170 -4.29 -9.23 -6.23
CA PHE A 170 -5.57 -9.89 -6.01
C PHE A 170 -6.57 -9.39 -7.06
N ASP A 171 -7.30 -10.32 -7.67
CA ASP A 171 -8.34 -10.00 -8.64
C ASP A 171 -9.72 -10.28 -8.02
N PRO A 172 -10.48 -9.25 -7.63
CA PRO A 172 -11.79 -9.43 -7.01
C PRO A 172 -12.82 -10.11 -7.94
N ALA A 173 -12.66 -10.01 -9.26
CA ALA A 173 -13.61 -10.57 -10.22
C ALA A 173 -13.51 -12.10 -10.30
N THR A 174 -12.30 -12.65 -10.16
CA THR A 174 -12.06 -14.10 -10.19
C THR A 174 -11.87 -14.70 -8.80
N GLY A 175 -11.48 -13.88 -7.82
CA GLY A 175 -11.04 -14.35 -6.50
C GLY A 175 -9.65 -14.98 -6.49
N LEU A 176 -8.88 -14.84 -7.57
CA LEU A 176 -7.52 -15.36 -7.71
C LEU A 176 -6.47 -14.32 -7.34
N SER A 177 -5.26 -14.79 -7.08
CA SER A 177 -4.12 -13.99 -6.68
C SER A 177 -2.87 -14.41 -7.45
N GLU A 178 -1.93 -13.48 -7.56
CA GLU A 178 -0.60 -13.69 -8.12
C GLU A 178 0.41 -13.09 -7.14
N VAL A 179 1.57 -13.74 -6.99
CA VAL A 179 2.67 -13.24 -6.15
C VAL A 179 3.95 -13.14 -6.96
N TYR A 180 4.71 -12.07 -6.72
CA TYR A 180 5.94 -11.75 -7.41
C TYR A 180 7.00 -11.37 -6.39
N HIS A 181 7.95 -12.28 -6.13
CA HIS A 181 9.01 -12.03 -5.18
C HIS A 181 10.11 -11.19 -5.82
N LEU A 182 10.76 -10.37 -4.99
CA LEU A 182 11.94 -9.63 -5.42
C LEU A 182 13.04 -10.61 -5.90
N PRO A 183 13.66 -10.37 -7.06
CA PRO A 183 14.87 -11.07 -7.46
C PRO A 183 15.97 -10.92 -6.40
N LYS A 184 16.97 -11.80 -6.41
CA LYS A 184 18.09 -11.81 -5.45
C LYS A 184 18.85 -10.47 -5.33
N SER A 185 18.77 -9.60 -6.35
CA SER A 185 19.36 -8.26 -6.32
C SER A 185 18.62 -7.26 -5.42
N GLY A 186 17.37 -7.56 -5.03
CA GLY A 186 16.55 -6.79 -4.11
C GLY A 186 16.40 -7.48 -2.76
N TYR A 187 16.39 -6.68 -1.68
CA TYR A 187 16.21 -7.20 -0.32
C TYR A 187 15.13 -6.40 0.39
N GLY A 188 14.09 -7.09 0.87
CA GLY A 188 12.97 -6.47 1.57
C GLY A 188 12.19 -5.48 0.71
N ILE A 189 10.96 -5.23 1.10
CA ILE A 189 10.13 -4.17 0.55
C ILE A 189 9.28 -3.61 1.69
N ARG A 190 8.93 -2.34 1.62
CA ARG A 190 8.09 -1.71 2.64
C ARG A 190 6.81 -1.15 2.04
N GLY A 191 6.59 0.16 2.15
CA GLY A 191 5.46 0.81 1.50
C GLY A 191 5.63 0.89 -0.02
N GLY A 192 4.50 1.02 -0.71
CA GLY A 192 4.44 1.11 -2.16
C GLY A 192 3.14 1.73 -2.63
N ASP A 193 3.14 2.11 -3.90
CA ASP A 193 1.98 2.67 -4.60
C ASP A 193 2.00 2.28 -6.09
N ILE A 194 0.92 2.51 -6.81
CA ILE A 194 0.75 2.12 -8.22
C ILE A 194 0.59 3.34 -9.12
N ASP A 195 1.16 3.31 -10.32
CA ASP A 195 0.93 4.35 -11.32
C ASP A 195 -0.32 4.09 -12.18
N LYS A 196 -0.73 5.07 -13.00
CA LYS A 196 -1.89 4.93 -13.90
C LYS A 196 -1.73 3.86 -14.97
N ASN A 197 -0.50 3.39 -15.23
CA ASN A 197 -0.19 2.36 -16.21
C ASN A 197 -0.16 0.95 -15.60
N GLY A 198 -0.40 0.82 -14.29
CA GLY A 198 -0.38 -0.45 -13.58
C GLY A 198 1.00 -0.92 -13.15
N VAL A 199 2.03 -0.08 -13.20
CA VAL A 199 3.34 -0.40 -12.63
C VAL A 199 3.28 -0.13 -11.14
N VAL A 200 3.59 -1.15 -10.35
CA VAL A 200 3.67 -1.01 -8.89
C VAL A 200 5.08 -0.62 -8.48
N TRP A 201 5.17 0.27 -7.51
CA TRP A 201 6.41 0.84 -7.02
C TRP A 201 6.55 0.57 -5.53
N GLY A 202 7.77 0.41 -5.04
CA GLY A 202 8.02 0.18 -3.63
C GLY A 202 9.40 0.60 -3.16
N SER A 203 9.50 0.83 -1.86
CA SER A 203 10.77 1.10 -1.18
C SER A 203 11.43 -0.20 -0.77
N ALA A 204 12.50 -0.61 -1.46
CA ALA A 204 13.29 -1.78 -1.10
C ALA A 204 14.31 -1.45 0.00
N SER A 205 14.59 -2.41 0.88
CA SER A 205 15.47 -2.19 2.04
C SER A 205 16.96 -2.09 1.68
N ASN A 206 17.33 -2.37 0.42
CA ASN A 206 18.69 -2.22 -0.11
C ASN A 206 18.95 -0.81 -0.68
N GLY A 207 18.21 0.20 -0.21
CA GLY A 207 18.34 1.58 -0.67
C GLY A 207 18.04 1.76 -2.15
N SER A 208 17.04 1.05 -2.66
CA SER A 208 16.53 1.22 -4.03
C SER A 208 15.04 1.48 -4.03
N LEU A 209 14.60 2.31 -4.97
CA LEU A 209 13.24 2.31 -5.47
C LEU A 209 13.10 1.11 -6.41
N VAL A 210 12.09 0.27 -6.21
CA VAL A 210 11.80 -0.86 -7.08
C VAL A 210 10.49 -0.62 -7.82
N SER A 211 10.47 -0.92 -9.12
CA SER A 211 9.24 -1.02 -9.90
C SER A 211 9.00 -2.46 -10.34
N PHE A 212 7.74 -2.87 -10.45
CA PHE A 212 7.34 -4.11 -11.08
C PHE A 212 6.26 -3.86 -12.14
N ASP A 213 6.54 -4.29 -13.37
CA ASP A 213 5.63 -4.20 -14.52
C ASP A 213 5.21 -5.60 -14.98
N ARG A 214 4.00 -6.01 -14.60
CA ARG A 214 3.40 -7.32 -14.94
C ARG A 214 3.37 -7.58 -16.45
N ARG A 215 3.33 -6.55 -17.29
CA ARG A 215 3.25 -6.69 -18.76
C ARG A 215 4.55 -7.20 -19.38
N LYS A 216 5.67 -7.13 -18.63
CA LYS A 216 6.97 -7.62 -19.09
C LYS A 216 7.19 -9.11 -18.84
N CYS A 217 6.31 -9.75 -18.05
CA CYS A 217 6.39 -11.17 -17.75
C CYS A 217 6.26 -12.03 -19.01
N LYS A 218 7.18 -12.97 -19.17
CA LYS A 218 7.31 -13.88 -20.31
C LYS A 218 6.83 -15.29 -19.96
N ALA A 219 6.99 -15.71 -18.71
CA ALA A 219 6.46 -16.97 -18.23
C ALA A 219 4.94 -16.88 -17.99
N PRO A 220 4.22 -18.01 -17.97
CA PRO A 220 2.82 -18.04 -17.56
C PRO A 220 2.62 -17.42 -16.17
N LEU A 221 1.52 -16.68 -16.01
CA LEU A 221 1.15 -15.97 -14.77
C LEU A 221 0.31 -16.83 -13.81
N ASN A 222 0.00 -18.06 -14.23
CA ASN A 222 -0.69 -19.09 -13.47
C ASN A 222 -0.05 -20.46 -13.77
N GLY A 223 -0.58 -21.50 -13.13
CA GLY A 223 -0.06 -22.86 -13.18
C GLY A 223 0.97 -23.17 -12.08
N PRO A 224 1.52 -24.40 -12.06
CA PRO A 224 2.26 -24.92 -10.91
C PRO A 224 3.60 -24.22 -10.65
N ASN A 225 4.11 -23.46 -11.64
CA ASN A 225 5.37 -22.72 -11.55
C ASN A 225 5.17 -21.23 -11.28
N ALA A 226 3.94 -20.71 -11.31
CA ALA A 226 3.64 -19.28 -11.08
C ALA A 226 3.53 -18.97 -9.57
N THR A 227 4.60 -19.27 -8.82
CA THR A 227 4.59 -19.30 -7.34
C THR A 227 5.44 -18.20 -6.70
N GLY A 228 5.84 -17.19 -7.46
CA GLY A 228 6.64 -16.06 -6.97
C GLY A 228 7.78 -15.62 -7.88
N ASP A 229 8.56 -16.56 -8.39
CA ASP A 229 9.88 -16.27 -8.99
C ASP A 229 9.86 -16.30 -10.53
N HIS A 230 8.67 -16.42 -11.11
CA HIS A 230 8.45 -16.68 -12.54
C HIS A 230 8.54 -15.44 -13.44
N CYS A 231 8.62 -14.23 -12.88
CA CYS A 231 8.71 -12.98 -13.64
C CYS A 231 9.83 -12.03 -13.14
N PRO A 232 11.11 -12.46 -13.17
CA PRO A 232 12.22 -11.60 -12.78
C PRO A 232 12.37 -10.36 -13.70
N GLU A 233 12.02 -10.48 -14.98
CA GLU A 233 12.09 -9.40 -15.98
C GLU A 233 11.07 -8.28 -15.78
N GLY A 234 10.07 -8.48 -14.92
CA GLY A 234 9.13 -7.44 -14.52
C GLY A 234 9.76 -6.38 -13.61
N PHE A 235 10.86 -6.73 -12.91
CA PHE A 235 11.48 -5.87 -11.92
C PHE A 235 12.51 -4.90 -12.51
N THR A 236 12.56 -3.69 -11.96
CA THR A 236 13.63 -2.72 -12.20
C THR A 236 13.99 -2.01 -10.89
N PHE A 237 15.28 -1.82 -10.65
CA PHE A 237 15.82 -1.23 -9.43
C PHE A 237 16.51 0.10 -9.75
N TYR A 238 16.12 1.14 -9.03
CA TYR A 238 16.69 2.47 -9.13
C TYR A 238 17.35 2.82 -7.81
N ARG A 239 18.68 2.92 -7.82
CA ARG A 239 19.46 3.23 -6.62
C ARG A 239 19.09 4.62 -6.11
N TYR A 240 18.76 4.74 -4.83
CA TYR A 240 18.56 6.05 -4.21
C TYR A 240 19.87 6.85 -4.14
N PRO A 241 19.82 8.19 -4.08
CA PRO A 241 20.99 9.02 -3.79
C PRO A 241 21.62 8.69 -2.43
N GLY A 242 22.88 9.08 -2.25
CA GLY A 242 23.62 8.88 -0.99
C GLY A 242 24.62 7.73 -1.03
N PRO A 243 25.45 7.58 0.02
CA PRO A 243 26.48 6.55 0.11
C PRO A 243 25.87 5.14 0.22
N GLY A 244 26.67 4.12 -0.08
CA GLY A 244 26.34 2.71 0.17
C GLY A 244 27.37 2.07 1.11
N PHE A 245 27.23 0.76 1.33
CA PHE A 245 28.27 -0.01 2.01
C PHE A 245 29.36 -0.45 1.03
N GLU A 246 30.58 -0.62 1.52
CA GLU A 246 31.70 -1.12 0.72
C GLU A 246 31.37 -2.51 0.14
N GLY A 247 31.64 -2.70 -1.16
CA GLY A 247 31.38 -3.96 -1.86
C GLY A 247 29.93 -4.16 -2.33
N GLU A 248 29.01 -3.26 -2.00
CA GLU A 248 27.59 -3.38 -2.36
C GLU A 248 27.15 -2.27 -3.35
N PRO A 249 26.48 -2.61 -4.47
CA PRO A 249 26.00 -1.63 -5.45
C PRO A 249 24.70 -0.91 -4.99
N THR A 250 24.56 -0.69 -3.68
CA THR A 250 23.32 -0.24 -3.03
C THR A 250 23.48 1.17 -2.45
N SER A 251 22.39 1.74 -1.94
CA SER A 251 22.41 2.94 -1.09
C SER A 251 22.13 2.54 0.36
N ALA A 252 22.70 3.28 1.31
CA ALA A 252 22.35 3.21 2.71
C ALA A 252 21.05 3.98 3.01
N GLU A 253 20.42 4.63 2.02
CA GLU A 253 19.13 5.32 2.18
C GLU A 253 18.03 4.39 2.73
N GLY A 254 17.27 4.90 3.69
CA GLY A 254 16.24 4.18 4.44
C GLY A 254 14.85 4.70 4.16
N SER A 255 14.29 4.33 2.99
CA SER A 255 12.92 4.74 2.65
C SER A 255 11.85 3.87 3.30
N TYR A 256 10.81 4.50 3.85
CA TYR A 256 9.68 3.82 4.47
C TYR A 256 8.54 3.51 3.49
N TYR A 257 8.15 4.47 2.66
CA TYR A 257 7.03 4.39 1.74
C TYR A 257 7.37 5.01 0.38
N THR A 258 6.75 4.49 -0.67
CA THR A 258 6.73 5.09 -2.01
C THR A 258 5.29 5.41 -2.36
N TRP A 259 5.03 6.62 -2.83
CA TRP A 259 3.75 7.13 -3.31
C TRP A 259 3.89 7.59 -4.76
N VAL A 260 2.87 7.46 -5.61
CA VAL A 260 2.93 7.90 -7.01
C VAL A 260 2.07 9.13 -7.23
N ASP A 261 2.68 10.20 -7.76
CA ASP A 261 1.96 11.42 -8.13
C ASP A 261 1.21 11.27 -9.46
N GLN A 262 0.12 10.50 -9.45
CA GLN A 262 -0.69 10.22 -10.64
C GLN A 262 -1.27 11.48 -11.31
N HIS A 263 -1.42 12.57 -10.55
CA HIS A 263 -2.13 13.79 -10.95
C HIS A 263 -1.23 15.03 -11.01
N ASN A 264 0.09 14.83 -11.01
CA ASN A 264 1.08 15.90 -11.05
C ASN A 264 0.91 16.90 -9.88
N THR A 265 0.32 16.54 -8.76
CA THR A 265 0.04 17.44 -7.63
C THR A 265 1.27 18.24 -7.14
N LEU A 266 2.50 17.73 -7.26
CA LEU A 266 3.70 18.47 -6.91
C LEU A 266 4.14 19.46 -8.01
N GLY A 267 3.92 19.14 -9.28
CA GLY A 267 4.43 19.90 -10.42
C GLY A 267 5.60 19.27 -11.17
N LEU A 268 6.03 18.05 -10.83
CA LEU A 268 7.10 17.32 -11.53
C LEU A 268 6.63 16.52 -12.76
N GLY A 269 5.33 16.46 -13.02
CA GLY A 269 4.70 15.61 -14.04
C GLY A 269 3.77 14.58 -13.42
N GLU A 270 2.99 13.92 -14.27
CA GLU A 270 2.11 12.81 -13.86
C GLU A 270 2.91 11.50 -13.73
N ASP A 271 2.40 10.58 -12.91
CA ASP A 271 2.97 9.25 -12.66
C ASP A 271 4.43 9.27 -12.17
N VAL A 272 4.78 10.29 -11.37
CA VAL A 272 6.10 10.40 -10.76
C VAL A 272 6.12 9.66 -9.42
N PRO A 273 6.87 8.55 -9.26
CA PRO A 273 7.02 7.90 -7.96
C PRO A 273 7.94 8.72 -7.05
N ILE A 274 7.50 8.91 -5.80
CA ILE A 274 8.16 9.71 -4.77
C ILE A 274 8.29 8.86 -3.50
N SER A 275 9.51 8.72 -3.00
CA SER A 275 9.82 7.92 -1.81
C SER A 275 10.21 8.79 -0.61
N THR A 276 9.89 8.32 0.60
CA THR A 276 10.27 8.95 1.87
C THR A 276 11.77 8.75 2.14
N ALA A 277 12.65 9.59 1.57
CA ALA A 277 14.10 9.50 1.71
C ALA A 277 14.59 9.99 3.10
N ASN A 278 14.29 9.19 4.14
CA ASN A 278 14.49 9.57 5.55
C ASN A 278 15.94 9.83 5.94
N LEU A 279 16.91 9.18 5.28
CA LEU A 279 18.33 9.41 5.57
C LEU A 279 18.93 10.56 4.73
N ASN A 280 18.11 11.19 3.89
CA ASN A 280 18.41 12.43 3.18
C ASN A 280 17.52 13.62 3.64
N ASP A 281 16.88 13.51 4.81
CA ASP A 281 16.01 14.54 5.40
C ASP A 281 14.84 15.00 4.48
N GLY A 282 14.18 14.09 3.78
CA GLY A 282 13.04 14.49 2.96
C GLY A 282 12.49 13.40 2.04
N PHE A 283 12.39 13.74 0.76
CA PHE A 283 11.80 12.89 -0.26
C PHE A 283 12.69 12.81 -1.50
N VAL A 284 12.48 11.78 -2.30
CA VAL A 284 13.16 11.62 -3.59
C VAL A 284 12.15 11.19 -4.65
N ALA A 285 12.08 11.95 -5.74
CA ALA A 285 11.24 11.65 -6.89
C ALA A 285 12.08 11.04 -8.01
N LEU A 286 11.59 10.00 -8.69
CA LEU A 286 12.21 9.52 -9.92
C LEU A 286 11.52 10.18 -11.12
N LYS A 287 12.20 11.14 -11.75
CA LYS A 287 11.71 11.85 -12.93
C LYS A 287 12.65 11.61 -14.10
N ASP A 288 12.13 11.06 -15.18
CA ASP A 288 12.86 10.82 -16.44
C ASP A 288 14.19 10.05 -16.23
N GLY A 289 14.14 9.05 -15.33
CA GLY A 289 15.30 8.22 -14.97
C GLY A 289 16.28 8.86 -13.97
N GLN A 290 16.01 10.09 -13.50
CA GLN A 290 16.84 10.81 -12.55
C GLN A 290 16.18 10.95 -11.19
N MET A 291 16.98 10.82 -10.13
CA MET A 291 16.53 11.04 -8.76
C MET A 291 16.59 12.54 -8.42
N VAL A 292 15.42 13.15 -8.20
CA VAL A 292 15.26 14.54 -7.79
C VAL A 292 15.03 14.59 -6.29
N MET A 293 16.01 15.12 -5.55
CA MET A 293 15.94 15.25 -4.10
C MET A 293 15.10 16.45 -3.67
N LEU A 294 14.13 16.20 -2.80
CA LEU A 294 13.29 17.21 -2.13
C LEU A 294 13.67 17.24 -0.65
N ARG A 295 14.76 17.94 -0.34
CA ARG A 295 15.33 18.00 1.01
C ARG A 295 14.64 19.07 1.86
N ILE A 296 14.24 18.70 3.08
CA ILE A 296 13.79 19.64 4.09
C ILE A 296 15.02 20.20 4.82
N PRO A 297 15.21 21.52 4.89
CA PRO A 297 16.45 22.11 5.38
C PRO A 297 16.61 21.95 6.89
N TYR A 298 17.87 21.82 7.34
CA TYR A 298 18.24 22.01 8.74
C TYR A 298 17.83 23.42 9.22
N PRO A 299 17.40 23.62 10.49
CA PRO A 299 17.36 22.66 11.61
C PRO A 299 16.05 21.87 11.71
N ILE A 300 15.22 21.82 10.66
CA ILE A 300 13.90 21.19 10.77
C ILE A 300 14.04 19.68 11.00
N GLY A 301 14.89 19.01 10.21
CA GLY A 301 15.01 17.55 10.18
C GLY A 301 13.70 16.87 9.75
N PHE A 302 13.76 15.76 9.02
CA PHE A 302 12.51 15.15 8.56
C PHE A 302 12.57 13.63 8.43
N TYR A 303 11.68 12.97 9.17
CA TYR A 303 11.43 11.54 9.07
C TYR A 303 9.98 11.33 8.63
N ALA A 304 9.75 10.88 7.41
CA ALA A 304 8.43 10.66 6.83
C ALA A 304 8.06 9.17 6.83
N LYS A 305 6.78 8.88 7.04
CA LYS A 305 6.19 7.54 6.85
C LYS A 305 5.23 7.44 5.68
N GLY A 306 4.92 8.57 5.07
CA GLY A 306 3.99 8.71 3.97
C GLY A 306 3.88 10.16 3.55
N LEU A 307 3.27 10.38 2.41
CA LEU A 307 2.96 11.67 1.83
C LEU A 307 1.75 11.51 0.93
N ASP A 308 1.06 12.60 0.66
CA ASP A 308 0.00 12.69 -0.34
C ASP A 308 0.05 14.05 -1.02
N GLY A 309 -0.52 14.12 -2.22
CA GLY A 309 -0.64 15.33 -3.01
C GLY A 309 -2.04 15.92 -3.01
N ARG A 310 -2.14 17.24 -3.17
CA ARG A 310 -3.43 17.93 -3.37
C ARG A 310 -3.27 19.12 -4.30
N ILE A 311 -4.30 19.35 -5.12
CA ILE A 311 -4.48 20.56 -5.92
C ILE A 311 -5.59 21.36 -5.25
N ASP A 312 -5.21 22.44 -4.57
CA ASP A 312 -6.10 23.39 -3.92
C ASP A 312 -6.76 24.36 -4.91
N ASP A 313 -6.01 24.81 -5.91
CA ASP A 313 -6.54 25.64 -7.00
C ASP A 313 -5.80 25.31 -8.32
N PRO A 314 -6.48 24.68 -9.31
CA PRO A 314 -5.86 24.34 -10.58
C PRO A 314 -5.43 25.57 -11.39
N ASN A 315 -5.97 26.76 -11.09
CA ASN A 315 -5.67 28.01 -11.80
C ASN A 315 -4.57 28.83 -11.13
N ALA A 316 -4.12 28.49 -9.92
CA ALA A 316 -3.09 29.23 -9.19
C ALA A 316 -1.65 28.82 -9.54
N GLY A 317 -1.46 28.05 -10.62
CA GLY A 317 -0.14 27.56 -11.03
C GLY A 317 0.50 26.70 -9.95
N TRP A 318 1.80 26.88 -9.68
CA TRP A 318 2.53 26.11 -8.67
C TRP A 318 2.03 26.35 -7.23
N LYS A 319 1.39 27.49 -6.97
CA LYS A 319 0.91 27.85 -5.61
C LYS A 319 -0.35 27.10 -5.20
N GLY A 320 -1.14 26.63 -6.16
CA GLY A 320 -2.37 25.91 -5.91
C GLY A 320 -2.18 24.41 -5.74
N ARG A 321 -0.95 23.93 -5.64
CA ARG A 321 -0.61 22.50 -5.66
C ARG A 321 0.54 22.25 -4.69
N GLY A 322 0.69 21.02 -4.23
CA GLY A 322 1.78 20.65 -3.36
C GLY A 322 1.69 19.22 -2.85
N LEU A 323 2.64 18.89 -1.97
CA LEU A 323 2.65 17.68 -1.18
C LEU A 323 2.44 18.00 0.29
N TRP A 324 1.75 17.12 0.98
CA TRP A 324 1.55 17.15 2.41
C TRP A 324 2.12 15.91 3.04
N SER A 325 2.85 16.10 4.14
CA SER A 325 3.38 14.99 4.92
C SER A 325 3.49 15.40 6.38
N THR A 326 3.59 14.40 7.24
CA THR A 326 3.84 14.57 8.67
C THR A 326 5.20 13.99 9.01
N ASN A 327 5.93 14.67 9.89
CA ASN A 327 7.07 14.07 10.55
C ASN A 327 6.55 12.93 11.45
N GLY A 328 6.90 11.70 11.08
CA GLY A 328 6.50 10.45 11.72
C GLY A 328 7.54 9.91 12.71
N ASP A 329 8.52 10.72 13.10
CA ASP A 329 9.45 10.39 14.18
C ASP A 329 8.68 10.09 15.47
N ARG A 330 9.09 9.02 16.16
CA ARG A 330 8.47 8.58 17.42
C ARG A 330 9.01 9.35 18.62
N THR A 331 10.11 10.06 18.46
CA THR A 331 10.83 10.78 19.50
C THR A 331 11.22 12.19 19.03
N PRO A 332 10.24 13.06 18.68
CA PRO A 332 10.52 14.39 18.13
C PRO A 332 11.33 15.30 19.07
N TRP A 333 11.39 14.98 20.37
CA TRP A 333 12.19 15.69 21.35
C TRP A 333 13.69 15.35 21.34
N LEU A 334 14.13 14.37 20.52
CA LEU A 334 15.55 14.05 20.31
C LEU A 334 16.16 14.80 19.12
N MET A 335 15.37 15.63 18.43
CA MET A 335 15.85 16.55 17.38
C MET A 335 16.17 17.93 17.97
N GLU A 336 16.64 18.86 17.11
CA GLU A 336 17.02 20.26 17.42
C GLU A 336 16.04 21.05 18.32
N GLY A 337 14.75 20.70 18.35
CA GLY A 337 13.74 21.37 19.19
C GLY A 337 13.68 20.92 20.66
N GLY A 338 14.34 19.82 21.03
CA GLY A 338 14.41 19.33 22.41
C GLY A 338 13.06 18.97 23.06
N LYS A 339 13.08 18.85 24.40
CA LYS A 339 11.92 18.46 25.22
C LYS A 339 10.70 19.34 24.94
N GLY A 340 9.56 18.72 24.67
CA GLY A 340 8.30 19.41 24.36
C GLY A 340 8.02 19.59 22.87
N SER A 341 8.98 19.24 21.99
CA SER A 341 8.75 19.21 20.55
C SER A 341 7.63 18.25 20.17
N LYS A 342 6.77 18.70 19.25
CA LYS A 342 5.65 17.94 18.69
C LYS A 342 5.96 17.54 17.24
N PRO A 343 5.33 16.46 16.72
CA PRO A 343 5.33 16.17 15.29
C PRO A 343 4.87 17.38 14.47
N ARG A 344 5.50 17.60 13.31
CA ARG A 344 5.20 18.70 12.38
C ARG A 344 4.45 18.16 11.17
N ALA A 345 3.56 18.96 10.60
CA ALA A 345 3.08 18.77 9.24
C ALA A 345 3.79 19.76 8.32
N VAL A 346 4.12 19.33 7.11
CA VAL A 346 4.76 20.16 6.09
C VAL A 346 3.89 20.22 4.84
N HIS A 347 3.89 21.39 4.21
CA HIS A 347 3.37 21.62 2.87
C HIS A 347 4.56 21.97 1.98
N ILE A 348 4.76 21.19 0.92
CA ILE A 348 5.91 21.29 0.02
C ILE A 348 5.40 21.70 -1.35
N GLN A 349 5.91 22.82 -1.85
CA GLN A 349 5.56 23.34 -3.16
C GLN A 349 6.82 23.45 -4.01
N LEU A 350 6.70 23.08 -5.29
CA LEU A 350 7.77 23.21 -6.25
C LEU A 350 7.57 24.46 -7.09
N ARG A 351 8.46 25.43 -6.94
CA ARG A 351 8.49 26.61 -7.80
C ARG A 351 9.00 26.24 -9.19
N PRO A 352 8.49 26.88 -10.26
CA PRO A 352 9.01 26.68 -11.62
C PRO A 352 10.44 27.22 -11.78
N ASP A 353 10.78 28.27 -11.01
CA ASP A 353 12.11 28.85 -10.94
C ASP A 353 12.35 29.52 -9.56
N PRO A 354 13.61 29.83 -9.20
CA PRO A 354 13.94 30.42 -7.90
C PRO A 354 13.32 31.80 -7.62
N LEU A 355 12.91 32.56 -8.64
CA LEU A 355 12.39 33.92 -8.56
C LEU A 355 10.85 33.99 -8.57
N ALA A 356 10.18 32.86 -8.78
CA ALA A 356 8.72 32.77 -8.72
C ALA A 356 8.21 33.13 -7.30
N HIS A 357 7.23 34.04 -7.23
CA HIS A 357 6.67 34.60 -5.99
C HIS A 357 5.17 34.51 -5.93
#